data_AF-A0A9E3V2G2-F1
#
_entry.id   AF-A0A9E3V2G2-F1
#
_cell.length_a   1.000
_cell.length_b   1.000
_cell.length_c   1.000
_cell.angle_alpha   90.00
_cell.angle_beta   90.00
_cell.angle_gamma   90.00
#
_symmetry.space_group_name_H-M   'P 1'
#
loop_
_entity.id
_entity.type
_entity.pdbx_description
1 polymer ?
#
loop_
_entity_poly.entity_id
_entity_poly.type
_entity_poly.pdbx_seq_one_letter_code
_entity_poly.pdbx_strand_id
1 'polypeptide(L)'
;MVCGVTVLTALLEQTGGIDLFTTILVTFSTQRSVTGVIALVTGLVSVYSSTSGVVLPTFLPSVPGLVAKLGGGDPAAIASSILIGGHLVDVSPLSTIGALCVAGASPREDRRRLFNRVLAWGLSMAVVGAVLCYVAFGLL
;
A
#
# COMPACT_ATOMS: atom_id res chain seq x y z
N MET A 1 -0.21 -17.41 4.77
CA MET A 1 -0.76 -16.67 3.61
C MET A 1 0.28 -16.36 2.54
N VAL A 2 1.56 -16.13 2.89
CA VAL A 2 2.62 -15.71 1.94
C VAL A 2 2.73 -16.62 0.69
N CYS A 3 2.80 -17.95 0.83
CA CYS A 3 2.84 -18.87 -0.32
C CYS A 3 1.64 -18.72 -1.28
N GLY A 4 0.43 -18.50 -0.74
CA GLY A 4 -0.77 -18.35 -1.57
C GLY A 4 -0.75 -17.06 -2.37
N VAL A 5 -0.31 -15.96 -1.75
CA VAL A 5 -0.16 -14.67 -2.43
C VAL A 5 0.94 -14.72 -3.48
N THR A 6 2.08 -15.35 -3.18
CA THR A 6 3.15 -15.48 -4.17
C THR A 6 2.74 -16.33 -5.38
N VAL A 7 1.95 -17.39 -5.16
CA VAL A 7 1.37 -18.18 -6.26
C VAL A 7 0.39 -17.31 -7.07
N LEU A 8 -0.44 -16.51 -6.42
CA LEU A 8 -1.34 -15.58 -7.10
C LEU A 8 -0.58 -14.52 -7.91
N THR A 9 0.48 -13.92 -7.36
CA THR A 9 1.36 -13.01 -8.10
C THR A 9 1.96 -13.69 -9.33
N ALA A 10 2.47 -14.92 -9.19
CA ALA A 10 3.03 -15.68 -10.31
C ALA A 10 1.97 -15.99 -11.39
N LEU A 11 0.71 -16.24 -11.00
CA LEU A 11 -0.40 -16.40 -11.93
C LEU A 11 -0.77 -15.08 -12.61
N LEU A 12 -0.77 -13.96 -11.89
CA LEU A 12 -1.01 -12.63 -12.45
C LEU A 12 0.08 -12.21 -13.45
N GLU A 13 1.33 -12.61 -13.22
CA GLU A 13 2.42 -12.46 -14.19
C GLU A 13 2.15 -13.26 -15.46
N GLN A 14 1.77 -14.54 -15.33
CA GLN A 14 1.53 -15.43 -16.48
C GLN A 14 0.25 -15.10 -17.26
N THR A 15 -0.76 -14.55 -16.61
CA THR A 15 -2.06 -14.22 -17.22
C THR A 15 -2.14 -12.79 -17.75
N GLY A 16 -1.08 -11.99 -17.58
CA GLY A 16 -1.06 -10.57 -17.96
C GLY A 16 -1.84 -9.66 -17.01
N GLY A 17 -2.25 -10.14 -15.84
CA GLY A 17 -2.97 -9.35 -14.82
C GLY A 17 -2.14 -8.18 -14.29
N ILE A 18 -0.82 -8.32 -14.19
CA ILE A 18 0.08 -7.20 -13.82
C ILE A 18 0.05 -6.11 -14.91
N ASP A 19 -0.02 -6.47 -16.19
CA ASP A 19 -0.07 -5.50 -17.28
C ASP A 19 -1.39 -4.70 -17.28
N LEU A 20 -2.50 -5.37 -16.98
CA LEU A 20 -3.81 -4.72 -16.79
C LEU A 20 -3.77 -3.75 -15.59
N PHE A 21 -3.25 -4.21 -14.46
CA PHE A 21 -3.16 -3.42 -13.24
C PHE A 21 -2.32 -2.15 -13.42
N THR A 22 -1.14 -2.30 -14.04
CA THR A 22 -0.26 -1.16 -14.35
C THR A 22 -0.91 -0.20 -15.35
N THR A 23 -1.67 -0.70 -16.33
CA THR A 23 -2.41 0.16 -17.29
C THR A 23 -3.49 1.00 -16.60
N ILE A 24 -4.25 0.41 -15.68
CA ILE A 24 -5.25 1.14 -14.89
C ILE A 24 -4.57 2.22 -14.04
N LEU A 25 -3.46 1.89 -13.37
CA LEU A 25 -2.72 2.86 -12.56
C LEU A 25 -2.19 4.02 -13.40
N VAL A 26 -1.64 3.76 -14.58
CA VAL A 26 -1.12 4.78 -15.50
C VAL A 26 -2.24 5.65 -16.07
N THR A 27 -3.48 5.15 -16.16
CA THR A 27 -4.62 5.97 -16.60
C THR A 27 -4.91 7.12 -15.63
N PHE A 28 -4.62 6.93 -14.34
CA PHE A 28 -4.81 7.94 -13.29
C PHE A 28 -3.52 8.61 -12.83
N SER A 29 -2.37 8.22 -13.39
CA SER A 29 -1.04 8.63 -12.91
C SER A 29 -0.18 9.21 -14.02
N THR A 30 0.65 10.18 -13.66
CA THR A 30 1.74 10.68 -14.49
C THR A 30 3.06 10.23 -13.88
N GLN A 31 4.17 10.40 -14.61
CA GLN A 31 5.51 10.12 -14.08
C GLN A 31 5.80 10.84 -12.74
N ARG A 32 5.14 11.98 -12.51
CA ARG A 32 5.27 12.79 -11.30
C ARG A 32 4.32 12.38 -10.17
N SER A 33 3.12 11.92 -10.51
CA SER A 33 2.09 11.56 -9.51
C SER A 33 2.06 10.08 -9.15
N VAL A 34 2.74 9.22 -9.91
CA VAL A 34 2.73 7.76 -9.71
C VAL A 34 3.18 7.34 -8.31
N THR A 35 4.18 8.01 -7.73
CA THR A 35 4.70 7.73 -6.39
C THR A 35 3.66 8.01 -5.30
N GLY A 36 2.91 9.10 -5.43
CA GLY A 36 1.79 9.40 -4.54
C GLY A 36 0.62 8.44 -4.71
N VAL A 37 0.23 8.14 -5.96
CA VAL A 37 -0.89 7.23 -6.26
C VAL A 37 -0.59 5.81 -5.76
N ILE A 38 0.60 5.28 -6.04
CA ILE A 38 0.97 3.92 -5.62
C ILE A 38 1.08 3.84 -4.09
N ALA A 39 1.61 4.86 -3.41
CA ALA A 39 1.64 4.93 -1.96
C ALA A 39 0.22 4.95 -1.35
N LEU A 40 -0.71 5.68 -1.97
CA LEU A 40 -2.12 5.69 -1.53
C LEU A 40 -2.76 4.30 -1.69
N VAL A 41 -2.62 3.69 -2.87
CA VAL A 41 -3.24 2.38 -3.16
C VAL A 41 -2.67 1.31 -2.24
N THR A 42 -1.35 1.25 -2.09
CA THR A 42 -0.68 0.28 -1.20
C THR A 42 -1.02 0.51 0.26
N GLY A 43 -1.13 1.77 0.71
CA GLY A 43 -1.58 2.11 2.05
C GLY A 43 -3.02 1.69 2.32
N LEU A 44 -3.94 1.93 1.39
CA LEU A 44 -5.34 1.49 1.51
C LEU A 44 -5.47 -0.03 1.59
N VAL A 45 -4.70 -0.77 0.79
CA VAL A 45 -4.66 -2.24 0.87
C VAL A 45 -4.06 -2.69 2.21
N SER A 46 -3.03 -2.00 2.70
CA SER A 46 -2.39 -2.30 3.98
C SER A 46 -3.33 -2.10 5.19
N VAL A 47 -4.35 -1.25 5.09
CA VAL A 47 -5.36 -1.05 6.17
C VAL A 47 -5.90 -2.39 6.69
N TYR A 48 -6.14 -3.38 5.82
CA TYR A 48 -6.75 -4.66 6.19
C TYR A 48 -5.86 -5.87 5.88
N SER A 49 -4.64 -5.63 5.40
CA SER A 49 -3.77 -6.65 4.84
C SER A 49 -2.36 -6.57 5.42
N SER A 50 -1.62 -7.67 5.36
CA SER A 50 -0.21 -7.64 5.78
C SER A 50 0.64 -6.97 4.71
N THR A 51 1.39 -5.92 5.08
CA THR A 51 2.33 -5.28 4.15
C THR A 51 3.34 -6.27 3.60
N SER A 52 4.07 -6.97 4.48
CA SER A 52 5.08 -7.94 4.06
C SER A 52 4.48 -9.18 3.39
N GLY A 53 3.29 -9.61 3.81
CA GLY A 53 2.67 -10.83 3.31
C GLY A 53 1.86 -10.68 2.02
N VAL A 54 1.38 -9.47 1.72
CA VAL A 54 0.47 -9.21 0.60
C VAL A 54 0.91 -8.04 -0.26
N VAL A 55 1.16 -6.87 0.34
CA VAL A 55 1.44 -5.64 -0.42
C VAL A 55 2.75 -5.75 -1.17
N LEU A 56 3.86 -6.06 -0.49
CA LEU A 56 5.16 -6.18 -1.15
C LEU A 56 5.18 -7.22 -2.29
N PRO A 57 4.74 -8.48 -2.09
CA PRO A 57 4.77 -9.49 -3.15
C PRO A 57 3.78 -9.21 -4.30
N THR A 58 2.74 -8.40 -4.08
CA THR A 58 1.78 -8.07 -5.15
C THR A 58 2.23 -6.86 -5.96
N PHE A 59 2.76 -5.82 -5.30
CA PHE A 59 2.98 -4.52 -5.94
C PHE A 59 4.42 -4.32 -6.43
N LEU A 60 5.44 -4.86 -5.76
CA LEU A 60 6.83 -4.69 -6.19
C LEU A 60 7.12 -5.26 -7.60
N PRO A 61 6.57 -6.42 -8.00
CA PRO A 61 6.75 -6.95 -9.35
C PRO A 61 6.15 -6.06 -10.44
N SER A 62 5.22 -5.17 -10.10
CA SER A 62 4.59 -4.23 -11.05
C SER A 62 5.46 -3.02 -11.40
N VAL A 63 6.50 -2.72 -10.60
CA VAL A 63 7.34 -1.52 -10.75
C VAL A 63 7.98 -1.40 -12.14
N PRO A 64 8.61 -2.43 -12.72
CA PRO A 64 9.22 -2.31 -14.04
C PRO A 64 8.18 -1.98 -15.14
N GLY A 65 7.00 -2.61 -15.08
CA GLY A 65 5.90 -2.35 -16.02
C GLY A 65 5.34 -0.92 -15.88
N LEU A 66 5.27 -0.42 -14.64
CA LEU A 66 4.85 0.95 -14.35
C LEU A 66 5.81 1.98 -14.98
N VAL A 67 7.12 1.79 -14.78
CA VAL A 67 8.16 2.68 -15.34
C VAL A 67 8.14 2.66 -16.87
N ALA A 68 8.01 1.47 -17.47
CA ALA A 68 7.95 1.32 -18.92
C ALA A 68 6.71 2.02 -19.52
N LYS A 69 5.52 1.83 -18.95
CA LYS A 69 4.27 2.44 -19.45
C LYS A 69 4.20 3.95 -19.22
N LEU A 70 4.88 4.48 -18.20
CA LEU A 70 4.97 5.92 -17.95
C LEU A 70 5.99 6.63 -18.84
N GLY A 71 6.82 5.87 -19.58
CA GLY A 71 7.89 6.43 -20.41
C GLY A 71 9.12 6.88 -19.62
N GLY A 72 9.24 6.45 -18.36
CA GLY A 72 10.30 6.86 -17.43
C GLY A 72 9.85 6.87 -15.97
N GLY A 73 10.74 7.35 -15.10
CA GLY A 73 10.54 7.38 -13.65
C GLY A 73 11.60 6.57 -12.91
N ASP A 74 11.85 6.90 -11.64
CA ASP A 74 12.81 6.19 -10.81
C ASP A 74 12.16 4.92 -10.21
N PRO A 75 12.60 3.70 -10.59
CA PRO A 75 12.09 2.46 -10.01
C PRO A 75 12.28 2.41 -8.49
N ALA A 76 13.37 3.00 -7.96
CA ALA A 76 13.65 3.01 -6.53
C ALA A 76 12.66 3.90 -5.78
N ALA A 77 12.31 5.07 -6.32
CA ALA A 77 11.26 5.93 -5.78
C ALA A 77 9.88 5.28 -5.76
N ILE A 78 9.50 4.57 -6.84
CA ILE A 78 8.22 3.86 -6.91
C ILE A 78 8.20 2.70 -5.90
N ALA A 79 9.27 1.91 -5.83
CA ALA A 79 9.41 0.85 -4.83
C ALA A 79 9.35 1.42 -3.41
N SER A 80 10.09 2.50 -3.13
CA SER A 80 10.07 3.18 -1.83
C SER A 80 8.68 3.68 -1.47
N SER A 81 7.92 4.18 -2.45
CA SER A 81 6.53 4.62 -2.27
C SER A 81 5.61 3.46 -1.88
N ILE A 82 5.81 2.27 -2.45
CA ILE A 82 5.09 1.04 -2.06
C ILE A 82 5.41 0.65 -0.61
N LEU A 83 6.69 0.71 -0.22
CA LEU A 83 7.11 0.39 1.15
C LEU A 83 6.54 1.39 2.16
N ILE A 84 6.67 2.69 1.89
CA ILE A 84 6.18 3.75 2.77
C ILE A 84 4.66 3.67 2.87
N GLY A 85 3.95 3.58 1.75
CA GLY A 85 2.49 3.45 1.73
C GLY A 85 2.01 2.25 2.55
N GLY A 86 2.62 1.08 2.36
CA GLY A 86 2.29 -0.12 3.11
C GLY A 86 2.54 0.03 4.62
N HIS A 87 3.72 0.46 5.03
CA HIS A 87 4.11 0.45 6.44
C HIS A 87 3.53 1.58 7.28
N LEU A 88 3.22 2.74 6.68
CA LEU A 88 2.65 3.88 7.42
C LEU A 88 1.24 3.58 7.97
N VAL A 89 0.57 2.57 7.40
CA VAL A 89 -0.82 2.20 7.69
C VAL A 89 -0.93 0.91 8.54
N ASP A 90 0.19 0.23 8.82
CA ASP A 90 0.24 -1.08 9.49
C ASP A 90 -0.36 -1.09 10.93
N VAL A 91 -0.58 0.07 11.55
CA VAL A 91 -1.20 0.17 12.89
C VAL A 91 -2.73 0.15 12.85
N SER A 92 -3.35 -0.04 11.68
CA SER A 92 -4.80 -0.24 11.55
C SER A 92 -5.32 -1.36 12.46
N PRO A 93 -6.52 -1.23 13.07
CA PRO A 93 -7.07 -2.25 13.98
C PRO A 93 -7.46 -3.55 13.26
N LEU A 94 -7.46 -3.55 11.93
CA LEU A 94 -7.67 -4.75 11.11
C LEU A 94 -6.37 -5.54 10.88
N SER A 95 -5.21 -4.93 11.14
CA SER A 95 -3.91 -5.60 11.15
C SER A 95 -3.72 -6.39 12.45
N THR A 96 -2.86 -7.41 12.45
CA THR A 96 -2.56 -8.21 13.65
C THR A 96 -2.11 -7.34 14.83
N ILE A 97 -1.28 -6.33 14.57
CA ILE A 97 -0.79 -5.42 15.61
C ILE A 97 -1.94 -4.59 16.19
N GLY A 98 -2.72 -3.92 15.33
CA GLY A 98 -3.84 -3.10 15.80
C GLY A 98 -4.95 -3.91 16.46
N ALA A 99 -5.21 -5.14 16.00
CA ALA A 99 -6.16 -6.05 16.62
C ALA A 99 -5.72 -6.43 18.04
N LEU A 100 -4.42 -6.71 18.25
CA LEU A 100 -3.86 -6.95 19.58
C LEU A 100 -3.94 -5.71 20.47
N CYS A 101 -3.70 -4.51 19.93
CA CYS A 101 -3.86 -3.26 20.69
C CYS A 101 -5.31 -3.03 21.15
N VAL A 102 -6.30 -3.29 20.29
CA VAL A 102 -7.72 -3.18 20.66
C VAL A 102 -8.14 -4.28 21.64
N ALA A 103 -7.62 -5.51 21.49
CA ALA A 103 -7.91 -6.63 22.38
C ALA A 103 -7.29 -6.44 23.78
N GLY A 104 -6.10 -5.86 23.86
CA GLY A 104 -5.38 -5.58 25.10
C GLY A 104 -5.85 -4.31 25.84
N ALA A 105 -6.82 -3.58 25.30
CA ALA A 105 -7.35 -2.38 25.92
C ALA A 105 -7.99 -2.67 27.29
N SER A 106 -7.82 -1.74 28.23
CA SER A 106 -8.36 -1.85 29.59
C SER A 106 -9.87 -2.12 29.58
N PRO A 107 -10.42 -2.90 30.53
CA PRO A 107 -11.87 -3.11 30.64
C PRO A 107 -12.68 -1.82 30.83
N ARG A 108 -12.03 -0.73 31.26
CA ARG A 108 -12.64 0.60 31.42
C ARG A 108 -12.74 1.39 30.11
N GLU A 109 -12.11 0.91 29.04
CA GLU A 109 -12.02 1.60 27.77
C GLU A 109 -13.07 1.08 26.79
N ASP A 110 -13.73 2.00 26.07
CA ASP A 110 -14.68 1.63 25.02
C ASP A 110 -13.91 1.10 23.79
N ARG A 111 -13.86 -0.24 23.68
CA ARG A 111 -13.20 -0.95 22.58
C ARG A 111 -13.73 -0.53 21.21
N ARG A 112 -15.02 -0.22 21.09
CA ARG A 112 -15.62 0.19 19.81
C ARG A 112 -15.15 1.58 19.43
N ARG A 113 -15.08 2.50 20.40
CA ARG A 113 -14.54 3.85 20.17
C ARG A 113 -13.04 3.82 19.88
N LEU A 114 -12.28 2.97 20.56
CA LEU A 114 -10.86 2.76 20.29
C LEU A 114 -10.64 2.21 18.89
N PHE A 115 -11.37 1.16 18.50
CA PHE A 115 -11.34 0.59 17.14
C PHE A 115 -11.57 1.67 16.08
N ASN A 116 -12.65 2.46 16.21
CA ASN A 116 -12.97 3.51 15.24
C ASN A 116 -11.87 4.58 15.15
N ARG A 117 -11.23 4.94 16.27
CA ARG A 117 -10.14 5.92 16.29
C ARG A 117 -8.88 5.39 15.61
N VAL A 118 -8.48 4.16 15.89
CA VAL A 118 -7.28 3.56 15.30
C VAL A 118 -7.51 3.29 13.81
N LEU A 119 -8.73 2.93 13.41
CA LEU A 119 -9.10 2.79 11.99
C LEU A 119 -9.04 4.12 11.25
N ALA A 120 -9.64 5.17 11.83
CA ALA A 120 -9.58 6.51 11.25
C ALA A 120 -8.14 7.03 11.16
N TRP A 121 -7.32 6.74 12.17
CA TRP A 121 -5.89 7.07 12.16
C TRP A 121 -5.16 6.34 11.02
N GLY A 122 -5.32 5.02 10.89
CA GLY A 122 -4.69 4.25 9.82
C GLY A 122 -5.11 4.74 8.43
N LEU A 123 -6.39 5.03 8.22
CA LEU A 123 -6.88 5.57 6.95
C LEU A 123 -6.32 6.98 6.66
N SER A 124 -6.19 7.82 7.70
CA SER A 124 -5.57 9.15 7.55
C SER A 124 -4.08 9.05 7.18
N MET A 125 -3.38 8.06 7.73
CA MET A 125 -1.97 7.80 7.43
C MET A 125 -1.75 7.37 5.98
N ALA A 126 -2.71 6.71 5.34
CA ALA A 126 -2.63 6.39 3.91
C ALA A 126 -2.56 7.67 3.05
N VAL A 127 -3.35 8.69 3.40
CA VAL A 127 -3.34 10.00 2.72
C VAL A 127 -2.04 10.74 3.00
N VAL A 128 -1.57 10.74 4.26
CA VAL A 128 -0.30 11.37 4.63
C VAL A 128 0.88 10.73 3.88
N GLY A 129 0.94 9.40 3.83
CA GLY A 129 1.97 8.67 3.10
C GLY A 129 1.96 8.97 1.60
N ALA A 130 0.76 9.06 1.00
CA ALA A 130 0.61 9.43 -0.40
C ALA A 130 1.13 10.85 -0.69
N VAL A 131 0.75 11.83 0.13
CA VAL A 131 1.23 13.22 -0.02
C VAL A 131 2.74 13.29 0.19
N LEU A 132 3.27 12.58 1.19
CA LEU A 132 4.69 12.59 1.50
C LEU A 132 5.51 11.96 0.36
N CYS A 133 5.07 10.84 -0.21
CA CYS A 133 5.73 10.21 -1.36
C CYS A 133 5.61 11.07 -2.63
N TYR A 134 4.46 11.72 -2.84
CA TYR A 134 4.28 12.65 -3.95
C TYR A 134 5.23 13.84 -3.87
N VAL A 135 5.37 14.45 -2.69
CA VAL A 135 6.28 15.59 -2.49
C VAL A 135 7.74 15.14 -2.59
N ALA A 136 8.11 14.06 -1.88
CA ALA A 136 9.49 13.62 -1.76
C ALA A 136 10.07 13.04 -3.05
N PHE A 137 9.27 12.35 -3.86
CA PHE A 137 9.74 11.68 -5.06
C PHE A 137 9.17 12.22 -6.37
N GLY A 138 8.10 13.00 -6.30
CA GLY A 138 7.49 13.63 -7.48
C GLY A 138 7.93 15.08 -7.68
N LEU A 139 8.08 15.85 -6.59
CA LEU A 139 8.37 17.29 -6.68
C LEU A 139 9.84 17.65 -6.48
N LEU A 140 10.52 16.96 -5.56
CA LEU A 140 11.96 17.10 -5.27
C LEU A 140 12.79 16.25 -6.23
#